data_AF-A0A945AL54-F1
#
_entry.id   AF-A0A945AL54-F1
#
_cell.length_a   1.000
_cell.length_b   1.000
_cell.length_c   1.000
_cell.angle_alpha   90.00
_cell.angle_beta   90.00
_cell.angle_gamma   90.00
#
_symmetry.space_group_name_H-M   'P 1'
#
loop_
_entity.id
_entity.type
_entity.pdbx_description
1 polymer ?
#
loop_
_entity_poly.entity_id
_entity_poly.type
_entity_poly.pdbx_seq_one_letter_code
_entity_poly.pdbx_strand_id
1 'polypeptide(L)'
;MSQTNLLLKKFYQLSEDEQQILLSLSILFVPVGQARLQEVLRGLNCVEPKVYKQIAKPLREKLVDQGFIESTKYGWRCVTGGISEIFIRIALQEYPGLFFRLADFSLNSRDYMPSQLRLMDRVRRLRFFLYLNEDKQFEDCFQEIEGEFPEEAMSALELLFFSPFDKAWIESVNDNI
;
A
#
# COMPACT_ATOMS: atom_id res chain seq x y z
N MET A 1 -2.39 -24.67 3.83
CA MET A 1 -2.88 -23.29 4.12
C MET A 1 -1.93 -22.35 3.38
N SER A 2 -2.40 -21.46 2.51
CA SER A 2 -1.51 -20.56 1.75
C SER A 2 -0.78 -19.61 2.70
N GLN A 3 0.41 -19.13 2.30
CA GLN A 3 1.19 -18.14 3.05
C GLN A 3 0.36 -16.87 3.32
N THR A 4 -0.44 -16.45 2.34
CA THR A 4 -1.40 -15.34 2.45
C THR A 4 -2.41 -15.56 3.58
N ASN A 5 -3.00 -16.75 3.69
CA ASN A 5 -3.96 -17.06 4.76
C ASN A 5 -3.30 -17.08 6.14
N LEU A 6 -2.03 -17.50 6.23
CA LEU A 6 -1.28 -17.45 7.48
C LEU A 6 -0.99 -16.02 7.92
N LEU A 7 -0.57 -15.15 6.99
CA LEU A 7 -0.32 -13.74 7.27
C LEU A 7 -1.60 -13.01 7.66
N LEU A 8 -2.72 -13.27 6.97
CA LEU A 8 -4.01 -12.68 7.32
C LEU A 8 -4.47 -13.09 8.73
N LYS A 9 -4.27 -14.35 9.13
CA LYS A 9 -4.54 -14.77 10.52
C LYS A 9 -3.67 -14.06 11.54
N LYS A 10 -2.37 -13.90 11.25
CA LYS A 10 -1.45 -13.14 12.12
C LYS A 10 -1.85 -11.66 12.18
N PHE A 11 -2.37 -11.09 11.09
CA PHE A 11 -2.76 -9.69 11.02
C PHE A 11 -3.88 -9.40 12.02
N TYR A 12 -4.90 -10.25 12.08
CA TYR A 12 -5.99 -10.12 13.06
C TYR A 12 -5.56 -10.40 14.52
N GLN A 13 -4.32 -10.86 14.76
CA GLN A 13 -3.74 -11.00 16.10
C GLN A 13 -2.92 -9.76 16.52
N LEU A 14 -2.61 -8.86 15.60
CA LEU A 14 -1.99 -7.57 15.91
C LEU A 14 -2.98 -6.68 16.66
N SER A 15 -2.46 -5.76 17.48
CA SER A 15 -3.32 -4.71 18.05
C SER A 15 -3.88 -3.82 16.95
N GLU A 16 -5.00 -3.15 17.19
CA GLU A 16 -5.60 -2.23 16.22
C GLU A 16 -4.62 -1.15 15.76
N ASP A 17 -3.80 -0.63 16.68
CA ASP A 17 -2.76 0.35 16.38
C ASP A 17 -1.68 -0.22 15.44
N GLU A 18 -1.26 -1.47 15.68
CA GLU A 18 -0.28 -2.16 14.83
C GLU A 18 -0.86 -2.47 13.44
N GLN A 19 -2.15 -2.84 13.38
CA GLN A 19 -2.86 -3.03 12.12
C GLN A 19 -2.88 -1.74 11.31
N GLN A 20 -3.27 -0.61 11.90
CA GLN A 20 -3.28 0.69 11.22
C GLN A 20 -1.89 1.07 10.66
N ILE A 21 -0.80 0.76 11.37
CA ILE A 21 0.57 1.00 10.88
C ILE A 21 0.88 0.11 9.67
N LEU A 22 0.51 -1.17 9.73
CA LEU A 22 0.74 -2.09 8.61
C LEU A 22 -0.11 -1.71 7.38
N LEU A 23 -1.38 -1.37 7.60
CA LEU A 23 -2.27 -0.87 6.56
C LEU A 23 -1.69 0.40 5.92
N SER A 24 -1.17 1.33 6.73
CA SER A 24 -0.50 2.54 6.24
C SER A 24 0.69 2.21 5.34
N LEU A 25 1.53 1.23 5.72
CA LEU A 25 2.65 0.77 4.91
C LEU A 25 2.20 0.10 3.60
N SER A 26 1.07 -0.62 3.62
CA SER A 26 0.50 -1.24 2.41
C SER A 26 -0.01 -0.19 1.43
N ILE A 27 -0.68 0.86 1.93
CA ILE A 27 -1.17 1.99 1.12
C ILE A 27 0.00 2.78 0.54
N LEU A 28 0.99 3.12 1.37
CA LEU A 28 2.15 3.89 0.92
C LEU A 28 2.98 3.16 -0.13
N PHE A 29 3.02 1.82 -0.09
CA PHE A 29 3.65 0.87 -1.02
C PHE A 29 5.17 1.00 -1.24
N VAL A 30 5.71 2.21 -1.21
CA VAL A 30 7.14 2.51 -1.30
C VAL A 30 7.80 2.44 0.07
N PRO A 31 9.11 2.12 0.15
CA PRO A 31 9.86 2.16 1.41
C PRO A 31 9.78 3.55 2.06
N VAL A 32 9.48 3.57 3.37
CA VAL A 32 9.39 4.81 4.15
C VAL A 32 10.24 4.72 5.42
N GLY A 33 11.06 5.75 5.64
CA GLY A 33 11.88 5.84 6.85
C GLY A 33 11.01 6.03 8.10
N GLN A 34 11.50 5.56 9.25
CA GLN A 34 10.76 5.60 10.53
C GLN A 34 10.22 7.00 10.86
N ALA A 35 11.11 8.01 10.86
CA ALA A 35 10.74 9.40 11.17
C ALA A 35 9.73 9.96 10.15
N ARG A 36 9.93 9.67 8.86
CA ARG A 36 9.02 10.12 7.80
C ARG A 36 7.63 9.50 7.95
N LEU A 37 7.53 8.21 8.28
CA LEU A 37 6.25 7.56 8.52
C LEU A 37 5.51 8.20 9.71
N GLN A 38 6.22 8.48 10.80
CA GLN A 38 5.66 9.19 11.94
C GLN A 38 5.16 10.59 11.56
N GLU A 39 5.94 11.34 10.78
CA GLU A 39 5.59 12.67 10.33
C GLU A 39 4.35 12.67 9.43
N VAL A 40 4.26 11.75 8.46
CA VAL A 40 3.12 11.63 7.56
C VAL A 40 1.86 11.31 8.35
N LEU A 41 1.88 10.27 9.20
CA LEU A 41 0.70 9.88 9.97
C LEU A 41 0.26 10.97 10.95
N ARG A 42 1.21 11.66 11.59
CA ARG A 42 0.94 12.81 12.46
C ARG A 42 0.37 13.99 11.69
N GLY A 43 0.95 14.33 10.53
CA GLY A 43 0.58 15.50 9.74
C GLY A 43 -0.79 15.36 9.07
N LEU A 44 -1.13 14.15 8.62
CA LEU A 44 -2.43 13.86 8.02
C LEU A 44 -3.56 13.71 9.05
N ASN A 45 -3.21 13.53 10.33
CA ASN A 45 -4.14 13.27 11.42
C ASN A 45 -5.12 12.12 11.07
N CYS A 46 -4.60 11.07 10.43
CA CYS A 46 -5.37 9.92 9.95
C CYS A 46 -5.36 8.75 10.95
N VAL A 47 -4.57 8.86 12.02
CA VAL A 47 -4.49 7.89 13.12
C VAL A 47 -4.29 8.65 14.44
N GLU A 48 -4.62 8.01 15.57
CA GLU A 48 -4.40 8.61 16.88
C GLU A 48 -2.89 8.75 17.24
N PRO A 49 -2.52 9.69 18.12
CA PRO A 49 -1.14 9.86 18.57
C PRO A 49 -0.47 8.61 19.14
N LYS A 50 -1.24 7.72 19.76
CA LYS A 50 -0.72 6.45 20.30
C LYS A 50 -0.25 5.50 19.20
N VAL A 51 -0.81 5.59 17.99
CA VAL A 51 -0.49 4.75 16.84
C VAL A 51 0.89 5.11 16.30
N TYR A 52 1.09 6.34 15.83
CA TYR A 52 2.38 6.71 15.24
C TYR A 52 3.53 6.72 16.27
N LYS A 53 3.25 6.84 17.56
CA LYS A 53 4.25 6.70 18.64
C LYS A 53 4.79 5.27 18.78
N GLN A 54 4.06 4.24 18.30
CA GLN A 54 4.54 2.85 18.30
C GLN A 54 5.56 2.57 17.19
N ILE A 55 5.72 3.48 16.22
CA ILE A 55 6.66 3.33 15.12
C ILE A 55 8.09 3.50 15.64
N ALA A 56 8.67 2.39 16.09
CA ALA A 56 10.01 2.30 16.63
C ALA A 56 10.65 0.95 16.25
N LYS A 57 11.94 0.82 16.54
CA LYS A 57 12.71 -0.41 16.27
C LYS A 57 12.04 -1.71 16.76
N PRO A 58 11.44 -1.79 17.98
CA PRO A 58 10.80 -3.03 18.43
C PRO A 58 9.61 -3.46 17.55
N LEU A 59 8.78 -2.50 17.12
CA LEU A 59 7.66 -2.79 16.23
C LEU A 59 8.17 -3.26 14.86
N ARG A 60 9.21 -2.61 14.33
CA ARG A 60 9.85 -3.02 13.07
C ARG A 60 10.29 -4.48 13.13
N GLU A 61 11.02 -4.84 14.17
CA GLU A 61 11.57 -6.18 14.34
C GLU A 61 10.45 -7.21 14.43
N LYS A 62 9.41 -6.94 15.24
CA LYS A 62 8.20 -7.76 15.31
C LYS A 62 7.55 -7.97 13.93
N LEU A 63 7.35 -6.90 13.15
CA LEU A 63 6.69 -6.99 11.84
C LEU A 63 7.56 -7.70 10.79
N VAL A 64 8.89 -7.55 10.85
CA VAL A 64 9.84 -8.29 10.01
C VAL A 64 9.80 -9.78 10.36
N ASP A 65 9.92 -10.13 11.64
CA ASP A 65 9.92 -11.52 12.12
C ASP A 65 8.60 -12.25 11.79
N GLN A 66 7.50 -11.51 11.76
CA GLN A 66 6.19 -12.06 11.39
C GLN A 66 5.99 -12.18 9.87
N GLY A 67 6.86 -11.56 9.06
CA GLY A 67 6.82 -11.60 7.60
C GLY A 67 5.86 -10.59 6.98
N PHE A 68 5.54 -9.49 7.68
CA PHE A 68 4.65 -8.44 7.17
C PHE A 68 5.36 -7.35 6.40
N ILE A 69 6.59 -7.02 6.81
CA ILE A 69 7.35 -5.93 6.22
C ILE A 69 8.76 -6.37 5.89
N GLU A 70 9.38 -5.65 4.97
CA GLU A 70 10.81 -5.70 4.70
C GLU A 70 11.45 -4.40 5.18
N SER A 71 12.60 -4.53 5.87
CA SER A 71 13.42 -3.39 6.26
C SER A 71 14.57 -3.24 5.26
N THR A 72 14.52 -2.19 4.45
CA THR A 72 15.56 -1.86 3.46
C THR A 72 16.39 -0.66 3.89
N LYS A 73 17.45 -0.33 3.14
CA LYS A 73 18.19 0.93 3.33
C LYS A 73 17.36 2.19 3.09
N TYR A 74 16.22 2.08 2.39
CA TYR A 74 15.30 3.18 2.10
C TYR A 74 14.15 3.29 3.11
N GLY A 75 14.03 2.34 4.05
CA GLY A 75 12.97 2.32 5.04
C GLY A 75 12.19 1.03 5.04
N TRP A 76 11.00 1.08 5.65
CA TRP A 76 10.11 -0.06 5.84
C TRP A 76 9.13 -0.09 4.69
N ARG A 77 8.85 -1.27 4.15
CA ARG A 77 7.75 -1.47 3.19
C ARG A 77 6.96 -2.72 3.55
N CYS A 78 5.67 -2.72 3.26
CA CYS A 78 4.89 -3.96 3.30
C CYS A 78 5.50 -4.97 2.32
N VAL A 79 5.51 -6.25 2.69
CA VAL A 79 5.86 -7.33 1.77
C VAL A 79 4.93 -7.25 0.56
N THR A 80 5.53 -7.24 -0.64
CA THR A 80 4.81 -7.17 -1.92
C THR A 80 4.23 -8.54 -2.29
N GLY A 81 3.15 -8.56 -3.07
CA GLY A 81 2.46 -9.77 -3.50
C GLY A 81 1.00 -9.76 -3.08
N GLY A 82 0.34 -10.91 -3.09
CA GLY A 82 -1.11 -10.98 -2.83
C GLY A 82 -1.58 -10.38 -1.49
N ILE A 83 -0.76 -10.41 -0.44
CA ILE A 83 -1.15 -9.90 0.89
C ILE A 83 -1.23 -8.37 0.97
N SER A 84 -0.36 -7.64 0.26
CA SER A 84 -0.41 -6.17 0.28
C SER A 84 -1.72 -5.65 -0.31
N GLU A 85 -2.25 -6.34 -1.32
CA GLU A 85 -3.52 -5.99 -1.92
C GLU A 85 -4.69 -6.23 -0.96
N ILE A 86 -4.68 -7.36 -0.25
CA ILE A 86 -5.67 -7.68 0.77
C ILE A 86 -5.67 -6.59 1.86
N PHE A 87 -4.49 -6.14 2.29
CA PHE A 87 -4.38 -5.05 3.26
C PHE A 87 -4.91 -3.72 2.73
N ILE A 88 -4.69 -3.39 1.45
CA ILE A 88 -5.29 -2.19 0.86
C ILE A 88 -6.82 -2.28 0.87
N ARG A 89 -7.39 -3.43 0.52
CA ARG A 89 -8.86 -3.63 0.55
C ARG A 89 -9.42 -3.55 1.96
N ILE A 90 -8.75 -4.15 2.94
CA ILE A 90 -9.10 -4.01 4.36
C ILE A 90 -9.05 -2.53 4.76
N ALA A 91 -8.01 -1.79 4.36
CA ALA A 91 -7.92 -0.37 4.68
C ALA A 91 -9.04 0.44 4.03
N LEU A 92 -9.42 0.15 2.79
CA LEU A 92 -10.52 0.82 2.11
C LEU A 92 -11.87 0.53 2.79
N GLN A 93 -12.12 -0.72 3.19
CA GLN A 93 -13.41 -1.16 3.75
C GLN A 93 -13.55 -0.80 5.24
N GLU A 94 -12.52 -1.06 6.05
CA GLU A 94 -12.58 -0.95 7.51
C GLU A 94 -12.00 0.38 8.02
N TYR A 95 -11.04 0.98 7.30
CA TYR A 95 -10.36 2.21 7.69
C TYR A 95 -10.39 3.29 6.57
N PRO A 96 -11.55 3.63 5.98
CA PRO A 96 -11.61 4.49 4.80
C PRO A 96 -10.94 5.85 5.01
N GLY A 97 -11.07 6.45 6.21
CA GLY A 97 -10.42 7.71 6.55
C GLY A 97 -8.89 7.64 6.52
N LEU A 98 -8.31 6.48 6.84
CA LEU A 98 -6.87 6.23 6.72
C LEU A 98 -6.49 6.11 5.24
N PHE A 99 -7.23 5.31 4.48
CA PHE A 99 -7.01 5.08 3.06
C PHE A 99 -7.03 6.39 2.26
N PHE A 100 -8.15 7.13 2.30
CA PHE A 100 -8.33 8.32 1.48
C PHE A 100 -7.30 9.42 1.78
N ARG A 101 -6.95 9.63 3.07
CA ARG A 101 -5.93 10.64 3.44
C ARG A 101 -4.54 10.27 2.94
N LEU A 102 -4.16 9.00 3.02
CA LEU A 102 -2.86 8.54 2.55
C LEU A 102 -2.79 8.46 1.02
N ALA A 103 -3.88 8.10 0.34
CA ALA A 103 -3.98 8.13 -1.11
C ALA A 103 -3.87 9.57 -1.63
N ASP A 104 -4.64 10.50 -1.07
CA ASP A 104 -4.59 11.93 -1.42
C ASP A 104 -3.18 12.51 -1.20
N PHE A 105 -2.57 12.23 -0.04
CA PHE A 105 -1.19 12.61 0.24
C PHE A 105 -0.22 12.07 -0.80
N SER A 106 -0.37 10.82 -1.19
CA SER A 106 0.55 10.15 -2.13
C SER A 106 0.38 10.65 -3.56
N LEU A 107 -0.85 10.93 -3.99
CA LEU A 107 -1.18 11.45 -5.33
C LEU A 107 -0.73 12.91 -5.50
N ASN A 108 -0.78 13.70 -4.43
CA ASN A 108 -0.43 15.13 -4.46
C ASN A 108 1.00 15.43 -4.00
N SER A 109 1.74 14.45 -3.49
CA SER A 109 3.11 14.66 -3.04
C SER A 109 4.02 15.05 -4.22
N ARG A 110 4.78 16.12 -4.03
CA ARG A 110 5.84 16.58 -4.95
C ARG A 110 7.23 16.17 -4.48
N ASP A 111 7.31 15.24 -3.54
CA ASP A 111 8.58 14.77 -3.00
C ASP A 111 9.43 14.18 -4.12
N TYR A 112 10.74 14.47 -4.09
CA TYR A 112 11.68 13.88 -5.03
C TYR A 112 11.69 12.35 -4.89
N MET A 113 11.31 11.65 -5.96
CA MET A 113 11.37 10.20 -6.03
C MET A 113 12.69 9.77 -6.71
N PRO A 114 13.53 8.97 -6.03
CA PRO A 114 14.70 8.37 -6.65
C PRO A 114 14.33 7.58 -7.92
N SER A 115 15.16 7.63 -8.96
CA SER A 115 14.87 6.99 -10.25
C SER A 115 14.48 5.52 -10.14
N GLN A 116 15.19 4.77 -9.30
CA GLN A 116 14.96 3.35 -9.02
C GLN A 116 13.60 3.03 -8.36
N LEU A 117 12.87 4.03 -7.87
CA LEU A 117 11.54 3.87 -7.25
C LEU A 117 10.41 4.41 -8.14
N ARG A 118 10.70 4.99 -9.32
CA ARG A 118 9.68 5.58 -10.18
C ARG A 118 8.61 4.58 -10.63
N LEU A 119 9.01 3.40 -11.10
CA LEU A 119 8.05 2.37 -11.50
C LEU A 119 7.15 1.95 -10.33
N MET A 120 7.73 1.75 -9.13
CA MET A 120 6.95 1.43 -7.93
C MET A 120 5.96 2.53 -7.57
N ASP A 121 6.36 3.79 -7.71
CA ASP A 121 5.48 4.94 -7.51
C ASP A 121 4.34 4.98 -8.53
N ARG A 122 4.63 4.74 -9.82
CA ARG A 122 3.60 4.68 -10.87
C ARG A 122 2.61 3.55 -10.63
N VAL A 123 3.09 2.36 -10.26
CA VAL A 123 2.24 1.21 -9.88
C VAL A 123 1.35 1.57 -8.68
N ARG A 124 1.89 2.27 -7.69
CA ARG A 124 1.11 2.77 -6.55
C ARG A 124 0.01 3.75 -7.00
N ARG A 125 0.31 4.67 -7.91
CA ARG A 125 -0.68 5.62 -8.45
C ARG A 125 -1.78 4.89 -9.23
N LEU A 126 -1.42 3.91 -10.06
CA LEU A 126 -2.41 3.03 -10.72
C LEU A 126 -3.35 2.36 -9.72
N ARG A 127 -2.83 1.85 -8.58
CA ARG A 127 -3.71 1.31 -7.52
C ARG A 127 -4.69 2.34 -7.01
N PHE A 128 -4.24 3.55 -6.70
CA PHE A 128 -5.14 4.58 -6.21
C PHE A 128 -6.21 4.92 -7.24
N PHE A 129 -5.84 5.12 -8.51
CA PHE A 129 -6.82 5.42 -9.53
C PHE A 129 -7.83 4.28 -9.73
N LEU A 130 -7.39 3.02 -9.64
CA LEU A 130 -8.28 1.87 -9.63
C LEU A 130 -9.26 1.89 -8.45
N TYR A 131 -8.77 2.08 -7.23
CA TYR A 131 -9.61 2.08 -6.03
C TYR A 131 -10.50 3.32 -5.88
N LEU A 132 -10.16 4.41 -6.56
CA LEU A 132 -10.92 5.66 -6.56
C LEU A 132 -11.87 5.78 -7.76
N ASN A 133 -11.90 4.79 -8.67
CA ASN A 133 -12.66 4.81 -9.92
C ASN A 133 -12.33 6.03 -10.82
N GLU A 134 -11.04 6.35 -10.92
CA GLU A 134 -10.50 7.47 -11.71
C GLU A 134 -9.96 6.95 -13.04
N ASP A 135 -10.84 6.42 -13.89
CA ASP A 135 -10.50 5.64 -15.09
C ASP A 135 -9.54 6.37 -16.05
N LYS A 136 -9.76 7.67 -16.25
CA LYS A 136 -8.92 8.46 -17.15
C LYS A 136 -7.50 8.62 -16.61
N GLN A 137 -7.36 8.90 -15.31
CA GLN A 137 -6.07 9.03 -14.66
C GLN A 137 -5.36 7.68 -14.56
N PHE A 138 -6.12 6.59 -14.44
CA PHE A 138 -5.60 5.24 -14.56
C PHE A 138 -4.99 5.01 -15.95
N GLU A 139 -5.74 5.29 -17.02
CA GLU A 139 -5.27 5.14 -18.40
C GLU A 139 -4.03 5.99 -18.67
N ASP A 140 -4.07 7.29 -18.35
CA ASP A 140 -2.96 8.22 -18.53
C ASP A 140 -1.69 7.71 -17.80
N CYS A 141 -1.85 7.25 -16.55
CA CYS A 141 -0.73 6.73 -15.76
C CYS A 141 -0.19 5.40 -16.32
N PHE A 142 -1.01 4.57 -16.94
CA PHE A 142 -0.57 3.32 -17.55
C PHE A 142 0.21 3.60 -18.84
N GLN A 143 -0.26 4.53 -19.68
CA GLN A 143 0.47 4.97 -20.88
C GLN A 143 1.85 5.56 -20.54
N GLU A 144 1.97 6.29 -19.42
CA GLU A 144 3.27 6.75 -18.93
C GLU A 144 4.21 5.58 -18.56
N ILE A 145 3.68 4.51 -17.97
CA ILE A 145 4.46 3.29 -17.67
C ILE A 145 4.87 2.61 -18.98
N GLU A 146 3.97 2.46 -19.95
CA GLU A 146 4.32 1.88 -21.26
C GLU A 146 5.41 2.69 -21.99
N GLY A 147 5.38 4.02 -21.85
CA GLY A 147 6.38 4.91 -22.45
C GLY A 147 7.75 4.88 -21.75
N GLU A 148 7.78 4.83 -20.41
CA GLU A 148 9.02 4.93 -19.61
C GLU A 148 9.62 3.56 -19.23
N PHE A 149 8.79 2.53 -19.08
CA PHE A 149 9.12 1.17 -18.61
C PHE A 149 8.40 0.08 -19.44
N PRO A 150 8.65 0.01 -20.77
CA PRO A 150 7.88 -0.84 -21.68
C PRO A 150 8.00 -2.34 -21.35
N GLU A 151 9.15 -2.81 -20.85
CA GLU A 151 9.36 -4.22 -20.50
C GLU A 151 8.58 -4.63 -19.24
N GLU A 152 8.33 -3.67 -18.34
CA GLU A 152 7.68 -3.89 -17.06
C GLU A 152 6.18 -3.57 -17.06
N ALA A 153 5.63 -2.98 -18.13
CA ALA A 153 4.23 -2.56 -18.20
C ALA A 153 3.24 -3.71 -17.93
N MET A 154 3.46 -4.89 -18.52
CA MET A 154 2.63 -6.07 -18.25
C MET A 154 2.80 -6.58 -16.82
N SER A 155 4.02 -6.55 -16.28
CA SER A 155 4.28 -6.93 -14.89
C SER A 155 3.57 -5.99 -13.90
N ALA A 156 3.43 -4.70 -14.24
CA ALA A 156 2.65 -3.75 -13.46
C ALA A 156 1.16 -4.14 -13.42
N LEU A 157 0.55 -4.50 -14.56
CA LEU A 157 -0.83 -5.02 -14.60
C LEU A 157 -0.97 -6.35 -13.85
N GLU A 158 0.00 -7.25 -14.00
CA GLU A 158 0.05 -8.51 -13.24
C GLU A 158 0.01 -8.27 -11.74
N LEU A 159 0.79 -7.31 -11.26
CA LEU A 159 0.84 -6.99 -9.83
C LEU A 159 -0.44 -6.32 -9.30
N LEU A 160 -1.21 -5.64 -10.17
CA LEU A 160 -2.48 -5.00 -9.84
C LEU A 160 -3.66 -5.97 -9.88
N PHE A 161 -3.79 -6.74 -10.95
CA PHE A 161 -4.99 -7.51 -11.24
C PHE A 161 -4.83 -9.01 -11.02
N PHE A 162 -3.63 -9.56 -11.19
CA PHE A 162 -3.45 -11.00 -11.34
C PHE A 162 -2.72 -11.68 -10.16
N SER A 163 -1.69 -11.06 -9.59
CA SER A 163 -1.01 -11.52 -8.37
C SER A 163 -1.95 -11.56 -7.14
N PRO A 164 -2.92 -10.64 -6.99
CA PRO A 164 -3.95 -10.70 -5.97
C PRO A 164 -5.35 -11.03 -6.53
N PHE A 165 -5.46 -11.72 -7.68
CA PHE A 165 -6.74 -11.94 -8.35
C PHE A 165 -7.79 -12.51 -7.39
N ASP A 166 -8.81 -11.70 -7.15
CA ASP A 166 -9.94 -12.02 -6.30
C ASP A 166 -11.18 -11.74 -7.11
N LYS A 167 -11.70 -12.83 -7.69
CA LYS A 167 -12.88 -12.80 -8.53
C LYS A 167 -14.07 -12.14 -7.82
N ALA A 168 -14.27 -12.45 -6.54
CA ALA A 168 -15.40 -11.91 -5.78
C ALA A 168 -15.29 -10.39 -5.58
N TRP A 169 -14.08 -9.89 -5.35
CA TRP A 169 -13.86 -8.44 -5.29
C TRP A 169 -14.08 -7.77 -6.65
N ILE A 170 -13.52 -8.31 -7.75
CA ILE A 170 -13.71 -7.76 -9.10
C ILE A 170 -15.21 -7.71 -9.46
N GLU A 171 -15.95 -8.78 -9.14
CA GLU A 171 -17.40 -8.83 -9.33
C GLU A 171 -18.12 -7.76 -8.48
N SER A 172 -17.69 -7.52 -7.23
CA SER A 172 -18.28 -6.47 -6.38
C SER A 172 -18.03 -5.03 -6.85
N VAL A 173 -16.96 -4.80 -7.63
CA VAL A 173 -16.68 -3.50 -8.26
C VAL A 173 -17.55 -3.32 -9.50
N ASN A 174 -17.75 -4.38 -10.28
CA ASN A 174 -18.59 -4.37 -11.48
C ASN A 174 -20.09 -4.19 -11.20
N ASP A 175 -20.59 -4.64 -10.04
CA ASP A 175 -22.00 -4.46 -9.67
C ASP A 175 -22.38 -2.99 -9.36
N ASN A 176 -21.41 -2.06 -9.39
CA ASN A 176 -21.62 -0.61 -9.28
C ASN A 176 -21.44 0.15 -10.62
N ILE A 177 -21.36 -0.58 -11.76
CA ILE A 177 -21.31 -0.03 -13.13
C ILE A 177 -22.68 -0.15 -13.79
#